data_AF-A0A925XJ94-F1
#
_entry.id   AF-A0A925XJ94-F1
#
_cell.length_a   1.000
_cell.length_b   1.000
_cell.length_c   1.000
_cell.angle_alpha   90.00
_cell.angle_beta   90.00
_cell.angle_gamma   90.00
#
_symmetry.space_group_name_H-M   'P 1'
#
loop_
_entity.id
_entity.type
_entity.pdbx_description
1 polymer ?
#
loop_
_entity_poly.entity_id
_entity_poly.type
_entity_poly.pdbx_seq_one_letter_code
_entity_poly.pdbx_strand_id
1 'polypeptide(L)'
;MTPVPETQPSLLLRLRDARDQQAWSLFLELYQPVILRLVRRRGLQEADACEVTQEVLMAVAGAIERWEADPARGAFRSWLATIARNLVVNFLIRQGRHPRGSGDSDLNRWLEERPAPEGEMSALFDVETKRQLFRWAAD
;
A
#
# COMPACT_ATOMS: atom_id res chain seq x y z
N MET A 1 17.03 11.76 13.34
CA MET A 1 15.62 11.41 13.06
C MET A 1 15.44 9.95 13.48
N THR A 2 14.63 9.64 14.49
CA THR A 2 14.39 8.23 14.86
C THR A 2 13.64 7.54 13.71
N PRO A 3 14.15 6.41 13.17
CA PRO A 3 13.45 5.70 12.10
C PRO A 3 12.06 5.28 12.60
N VAL A 4 11.06 5.40 11.74
CA VAL A 4 9.72 4.89 12.04
C VAL A 4 9.84 3.37 12.17
N PRO A 5 9.38 2.74 13.27
CA PRO A 5 9.51 1.29 13.43
C PRO A 5 8.83 0.59 12.25
N GLU A 6 9.52 -0.36 11.62
CA GLU A 6 9.00 -1.14 10.48
C GLU A 6 7.74 -1.94 10.85
N THR A 7 7.00 -2.42 9.84
CA THR A 7 5.93 -3.38 10.09
C THR A 7 6.48 -4.60 10.79
N GLN A 8 5.79 -5.09 11.82
CA GLN A 8 6.23 -6.27 12.56
C GLN A 8 6.37 -7.46 11.60
N PRO A 9 7.54 -8.14 11.55
CA PRO A 9 7.75 -9.28 10.66
C PRO A 9 6.76 -10.43 10.89
N SER A 10 6.33 -10.63 12.14
CA SER A 10 5.30 -11.61 12.52
C SER A 10 3.95 -11.32 11.86
N LEU A 11 3.55 -10.05 11.76
CA LEU A 11 2.32 -9.66 11.06
C LEU A 11 2.43 -10.01 9.57
N LEU A 12 3.56 -9.65 8.94
CA LEU A 12 3.79 -9.92 7.51
C LEU A 12 3.80 -11.43 7.20
N LEU A 13 4.38 -12.25 8.08
CA LEU A 13 4.36 -13.70 7.93
C LEU A 13 2.93 -14.25 8.03
N ARG A 14 2.14 -13.77 8.99
CA ARG A 14 0.74 -14.20 9.18
C ARG A 14 -0.17 -13.79 8.02
N LEU A 15 0.08 -12.65 7.39
CA LEU A 15 -0.68 -12.20 6.21
C LEU A 15 -0.56 -13.14 5.00
N ARG A 16 0.44 -14.04 4.98
CA ARG A 16 0.53 -15.09 3.95
C ARG A 16 -0.60 -16.11 4.05
N ASP A 17 -1.21 -16.28 5.23
CA ASP A 17 -2.43 -17.06 5.38
C ASP A 17 -3.65 -16.14 5.18
N ALA A 18 -4.31 -16.29 4.03
CA ALA A 18 -5.54 -15.57 3.73
C ALA A 18 -6.69 -15.85 4.73
N ARG A 19 -6.59 -16.92 5.53
CA ARG A 19 -7.59 -17.29 6.55
C ARG A 19 -7.31 -16.65 7.91
N ASP A 20 -6.15 -16.06 8.13
CA ASP A 20 -5.83 -15.37 9.39
C ASP A 20 -6.53 -14.01 9.46
N GLN A 21 -7.83 -14.05 9.78
CA GLN A 21 -8.68 -12.86 9.86
C GLN A 21 -8.15 -11.82 10.86
N GLN A 22 -7.47 -12.25 11.92
CA GLN A 22 -6.91 -11.33 12.92
C GLN A 22 -5.73 -10.55 12.35
N ALA A 23 -4.82 -11.21 11.64
CA ALA A 23 -3.72 -10.55 10.97
C ALA A 23 -4.22 -9.57 9.90
N TRP A 24 -5.20 -9.98 9.11
CA TRP A 24 -5.83 -9.11 8.11
C TRP A 24 -6.55 -7.91 8.75
N SER A 25 -7.26 -8.11 9.85
CA SER A 25 -7.92 -7.01 10.57
C SER A 25 -6.91 -5.98 11.07
N LEU A 26 -5.84 -6.43 11.74
CA LEU A 26 -4.78 -5.54 12.21
C LEU A 26 -4.09 -4.81 11.06
N PHE A 27 -3.85 -5.51 9.94
CA PHE A 27 -3.28 -4.88 8.74
C PHE A 27 -4.19 -3.79 8.18
N LEU A 28 -5.50 -4.03 8.08
CA LEU A 28 -6.48 -3.07 7.59
C LEU A 28 -6.57 -1.85 8.51
N GLU A 29 -6.65 -2.05 9.82
CA GLU A 29 -6.68 -0.96 10.81
C GLU A 29 -5.45 -0.04 10.72
N LEU A 30 -4.28 -0.63 10.46
CA LEU A 30 -3.03 0.11 10.31
C LEU A 30 -2.91 0.82 8.96
N TYR A 31 -3.23 0.14 7.85
CA TYR A 31 -2.81 0.61 6.52
C TYR A 31 -3.93 1.18 5.68
N GLN A 32 -5.18 0.73 5.81
CA GLN A 32 -6.30 1.31 5.07
C GLN A 32 -6.43 2.85 5.27
N PRO A 33 -6.40 3.40 6.50
CA PRO A 33 -6.52 4.85 6.68
C PRO A 33 -5.29 5.62 6.19
N VAL A 34 -4.11 4.99 6.17
CA VAL A 34 -2.87 5.57 5.62
C VAL A 34 -2.97 5.69 4.10
N ILE A 35 -3.34 4.59 3.44
CA ILE A 35 -3.52 4.52 1.98
C ILE A 35 -4.59 5.52 1.54
N LEU A 36 -5.75 5.55 2.21
CA LEU A 36 -6.82 6.48 1.88
C LEU A 36 -6.36 7.94 1.94
N ARG A 37 -5.62 8.34 2.99
CA ARG A 37 -5.07 9.70 3.10
C ARG A 37 -4.06 10.01 1.99
N LEU A 38 -3.23 9.04 1.64
CA LEU A 38 -2.25 9.17 0.56
C LEU A 38 -2.93 9.39 -0.80
N VAL A 39 -3.95 8.59 -1.09
CA VAL A 39 -4.73 8.67 -2.33
C VAL A 39 -5.49 10.00 -2.39
N ARG A 40 -6.15 10.42 -1.31
CA ARG A 40 -6.86 11.72 -1.24
C ARG A 40 -5.94 12.92 -1.46
N ARG A 41 -4.68 12.86 -1.00
CA ARG A 41 -3.69 13.93 -1.25
C ARG A 41 -3.36 14.10 -2.74
N ARG A 42 -3.74 13.15 -3.59
CA ARG A 42 -3.58 13.23 -5.05
C ARG A 42 -4.76 13.89 -5.77
N GLY A 43 -5.73 14.43 -5.02
CA GLY A 43 -6.86 15.18 -5.56
C GLY A 43 -8.06 14.34 -5.99
N LEU A 44 -8.06 13.04 -5.69
CA LEU A 44 -9.21 12.17 -5.95
C LEU A 44 -10.37 12.54 -5.03
N GLN A 45 -11.59 12.53 -5.57
CA GLN A 45 -12.81 12.60 -4.78
C GLN A 45 -12.94 11.37 -3.87
N GLU A 46 -13.83 11.44 -2.89
CA GLU A 46 -13.96 10.41 -1.86
C GLU A 46 -14.26 9.01 -2.42
N ALA A 47 -15.20 8.90 -3.36
CA ALA A 47 -15.57 7.63 -3.98
C ALA A 47 -14.36 6.99 -4.71
N ASP A 48 -13.71 7.75 -5.59
CA ASP A 48 -12.51 7.33 -6.32
C ASP A 48 -11.37 6.95 -5.37
N ALA A 49 -11.19 7.71 -4.28
CA ALA A 49 -10.15 7.42 -3.31
C ALA A 49 -10.41 6.10 -2.55
N CYS A 50 -11.67 5.82 -2.24
CA CYS A 50 -12.09 4.54 -1.65
C CYS A 50 -11.89 3.38 -2.62
N GLU A 51 -12.25 3.56 -3.91
CA GLU A 51 -12.05 2.56 -4.96
C GLU A 51 -10.56 2.22 -5.13
N VAL A 52 -9.69 3.22 -5.29
CA VAL A 52 -8.25 2.99 -5.42
C VAL A 52 -7.67 2.38 -4.14
N THR A 53 -8.15 2.78 -2.96
CA THR A 53 -7.72 2.17 -1.70
C THR A 53 -8.07 0.67 -1.67
N GLN A 54 -9.26 0.30 -2.14
CA GLN A 54 -9.66 -1.10 -2.27
C GLN A 54 -8.79 -1.85 -3.28
N GLU A 55 -8.52 -1.26 -4.45
CA GLU A 55 -7.60 -1.85 -5.45
C GLU A 55 -6.22 -2.13 -4.84
N VAL A 56 -5.67 -1.19 -4.05
CA VAL A 56 -4.40 -1.37 -3.35
C VAL A 56 -4.44 -2.54 -2.37
N LEU A 57 -5.47 -2.62 -1.54
CA LEU A 57 -5.61 -3.69 -0.55
C LEU A 57 -5.76 -5.07 -1.20
N MET A 58 -6.53 -5.16 -2.29
CA MET A 58 -6.66 -6.40 -3.08
C MET A 58 -5.33 -6.79 -3.73
N ALA A 59 -4.59 -5.81 -4.28
CA ALA A 59 -3.28 -6.05 -4.86
C ALA A 59 -2.28 -6.58 -3.83
N VAL A 60 -2.31 -6.05 -2.60
CA VAL A 60 -1.52 -6.58 -1.48
C VAL A 60 -1.91 -8.01 -1.18
N ALA A 61 -3.20 -8.32 -1.04
CA ALA A 61 -3.67 -9.69 -0.77
C ALA A 61 -3.22 -10.70 -1.83
N GLY A 62 -3.22 -10.32 -3.11
CA GLY A 62 -2.76 -11.19 -4.20
C GLY A 62 -1.23 -11.35 -4.31
N ALA A 63 -0.45 -10.52 -3.61
CA ALA A 63 1.00 -10.46 -3.75
C ALA A 63 1.78 -10.77 -2.47
N ILE A 64 1.16 -10.61 -1.30
CA ILE A 64 1.83 -10.72 0.01
C ILE A 64 2.44 -12.09 0.26
N GLU A 65 1.85 -13.15 -0.31
CA GLU A 65 2.39 -14.52 -0.22
C GLU A 65 3.78 -14.63 -0.88
N ARG A 66 3.96 -13.95 -2.02
CA ARG A 66 5.22 -13.91 -2.78
C ARG A 66 6.19 -12.84 -2.29
N TRP A 67 5.74 -11.96 -1.40
CA TRP A 67 6.59 -10.91 -0.85
C TRP A 67 7.58 -11.53 0.15
N GLU A 68 8.85 -11.23 -0.04
CA GLU A 68 9.94 -11.65 0.83
C GLU A 68 10.66 -10.43 1.38
N ALA A 69 10.94 -10.45 2.68
CA ALA A 69 11.79 -9.47 3.31
C ALA A 69 13.23 -9.69 2.82
N ASP A 70 13.66 -8.84 1.89
CA ASP A 70 15.03 -8.82 1.37
C ASP A 70 15.61 -7.42 1.61
N PRO A 71 16.74 -7.28 2.33
CA PRO A 71 17.43 -6.00 2.51
C PRO A 71 17.69 -5.26 1.19
N ALA A 72 17.83 -5.98 0.06
CA ALA A 72 18.00 -5.42 -1.27
C ALA A 72 16.67 -5.08 -1.99
N ARG A 73 15.51 -5.60 -1.55
CA ARG A 73 14.17 -5.27 -2.07
C ARG A 73 13.49 -4.12 -1.33
N GLY A 74 14.08 -3.64 -0.24
CA GLY A 74 13.58 -2.51 0.52
C GLY A 74 12.48 -2.89 1.53
N ALA A 75 12.09 -1.92 2.35
CA ALA A 75 11.10 -2.10 3.40
C ALA A 75 9.70 -2.39 2.84
N PHE A 76 8.88 -3.11 3.60
CA PHE A 76 7.49 -3.42 3.26
C PHE A 76 6.69 -2.16 2.90
N ARG A 77 6.91 -1.05 3.62
CA ARG A 77 6.21 0.21 3.39
C ARG A 77 6.58 0.86 2.07
N SER A 78 7.83 0.76 1.63
CA SER A 78 8.26 1.26 0.32
C SER A 78 7.62 0.46 -0.82
N TRP A 79 7.50 -0.86 -0.65
CA TRP A 79 6.76 -1.73 -1.58
C TRP A 79 5.28 -1.35 -1.64
N LEU A 80 4.62 -1.20 -0.49
CA LEU A 80 3.22 -0.79 -0.40
C LEU A 80 2.97 0.61 -0.99
N ALA A 81 3.87 1.57 -0.73
CA ALA A 81 3.81 2.91 -1.31
C ALA A 81 3.94 2.89 -2.83
N THR A 82 4.73 1.95 -3.38
CA THR A 82 4.90 1.77 -4.82
C THR A 82 3.62 1.25 -5.47
N ILE A 83 2.99 0.24 -4.87
CA ILE A 83 1.69 -0.26 -5.31
C ILE A 83 0.65 0.86 -5.30
N ALA A 84 0.55 1.61 -4.20
CA ALA A 84 -0.40 2.72 -4.08
C ALA A 84 -0.16 3.82 -5.12
N ARG A 85 1.10 4.24 -5.33
CA ARG A 85 1.45 5.22 -6.37
C ARG A 85 1.02 4.74 -7.74
N ASN A 86 1.37 3.51 -8.09
CA ASN A 86 1.13 2.95 -9.41
C ASN A 86 -0.38 2.82 -9.71
N LEU A 87 -1.16 2.34 -8.74
CA LEU A 87 -2.61 2.24 -8.89
C LEU A 87 -3.31 3.61 -8.99
N VAL A 88 -2.86 4.62 -8.23
CA VAL A 88 -3.35 5.99 -8.41
C VAL A 88 -3.06 6.51 -9.82
N VAL A 89 -1.83 6.34 -10.31
CA VAL A 89 -1.45 6.76 -11.67
C VAL A 89 -2.29 6.04 -12.72
N ASN A 90 -2.49 4.73 -12.57
CA ASN A 90 -3.34 3.94 -13.46
C ASN A 90 -4.77 4.47 -13.48
N PHE A 91 -5.35 4.70 -12.30
CA PHE A 91 -6.71 5.22 -12.17
C PHE A 91 -6.87 6.58 -12.88
N LEU A 92 -5.92 7.50 -12.69
CA LEU A 92 -5.94 8.81 -13.37
C LEU A 92 -5.81 8.68 -14.89
N ILE A 93 -4.98 7.76 -15.37
CA ILE A 93 -4.86 7.45 -16.81
C ILE A 93 -6.17 6.87 -17.36
N ARG A 94 -6.82 5.96 -16.61
CA ARG A 94 -8.12 5.35 -16.95
C ARG A 94 -9.25 6.39 -16.98
N GLN A 95 -9.26 7.36 -16.07
CA GLN A 95 -10.24 8.46 -16.14
C GLN A 95 -10.05 9.35 -17.37
N GLY A 96 -8.80 9.60 -17.78
CA GLY A 96 -8.48 10.42 -18.95
C GLY A 96 -8.66 9.73 -20.31
N ARG A 97 -8.80 8.40 -20.35
CA ARG A 97 -8.92 7.60 -21.58
C ARG A 97 -10.17 6.72 -21.49
N HIS A 98 -11.10 6.82 -22.46
CA HIS A 98 -12.21 5.87 -22.58
C HIS A 98 -11.71 4.42 -22.42
N PRO A 99 -12.37 3.58 -21.61
CA PRO A 99 -11.74 2.38 -21.06
C PRO A 99 -11.52 1.34 -22.14
N ARG A 100 -10.24 0.99 -22.39
CA ARG A 100 -9.83 -0.24 -23.06
C ARG A 100 -8.95 -1.00 -22.08
N GLY A 101 -9.42 -2.16 -21.65
CA GLY A 101 -8.80 -2.97 -20.62
C GLY A 101 -7.40 -3.44 -20.99
N SER A 102 -6.42 -3.06 -20.17
CA SER A 102 -5.15 -3.77 -19.99
C SER A 102 -4.62 -3.69 -18.55
N GLY A 103 -5.51 -3.43 -17.57
CA GLY A 103 -5.13 -3.10 -16.19
C GLY A 103 -4.36 -4.20 -15.46
N ASP A 104 -4.69 -5.47 -15.70
CA ASP A 104 -4.11 -6.62 -14.97
C ASP A 104 -2.63 -6.84 -15.28
N SER A 105 -2.20 -6.63 -16.53
CA SER A 105 -0.79 -6.86 -16.91
C SER A 105 0.15 -5.82 -16.30
N ASP A 106 -0.31 -4.58 -16.16
CA ASP A 106 0.49 -3.52 -15.53
C ASP A 106 0.51 -3.68 -14.02
N LEU A 107 -0.59 -4.12 -13.41
CA LEU A 107 -0.65 -4.42 -11.99
C LEU A 107 0.35 -5.51 -11.59
N ASN A 108 0.36 -6.64 -12.31
CA ASN A 108 1.31 -7.72 -12.03
C ASN A 108 2.77 -7.27 -12.12
N ARG A 109 3.11 -6.41 -13.11
CA ARG A 109 4.45 -5.84 -13.23
C ARG A 109 4.82 -5.03 -11.98
N TRP A 110 3.92 -4.18 -11.49
CA TRP A 110 4.17 -3.34 -10.32
C TRP A 110 4.31 -4.13 -9.01
N LEU A 111 3.61 -5.25 -8.90
CA LEU A 111 3.77 -6.15 -7.76
C LEU A 111 5.17 -6.76 -7.71
N GLU A 112 5.82 -6.94 -8.87
CA GLU A 112 7.18 -7.47 -9.03
C GLU A 112 8.27 -6.38 -9.06
N GLU A 113 7.89 -5.12 -9.32
CA GLU A 113 8.80 -3.98 -9.36
C GLU A 113 9.50 -3.76 -8.00
N ARG A 114 10.80 -3.49 -8.06
CA ARG A 114 11.57 -3.12 -6.88
C ARG A 114 11.27 -1.66 -6.50
N PRO A 115 10.84 -1.38 -5.26
CA PRO A 115 10.66 -0.01 -4.81
C PRO A 115 12.03 0.66 -4.69
N ALA A 116 12.13 1.92 -5.12
CA ALA A 116 13.20 2.76 -4.63
C ALA A 116 12.88 3.13 -3.17
N PRO A 117 13.80 2.91 -2.21
CA PRO A 117 13.59 3.33 -0.81
C PRO A 117 13.47 4.85 -0.69
N GLU A 118 13.89 5.58 -1.72
CA GLU A 118 13.96 7.05 -1.74
C GLU A 118 12.96 7.60 -2.76
N GLY A 119 11.86 8.17 -2.25
CA GLY A 119 10.86 8.85 -3.06
C GLY A 119 9.85 9.60 -2.20
N GLU A 120 9.32 10.70 -2.72
CA GLU A 120 8.35 11.56 -2.00
C GLU A 120 7.17 10.76 -1.46
N MET A 121 6.67 9.80 -2.25
CA MET A 121 5.55 8.95 -1.84
C MET A 121 5.91 8.01 -0.68
N SER A 122 7.10 7.40 -0.70
CA SER A 122 7.56 6.52 0.38
C SER A 122 7.74 7.33 1.68
N ALA A 123 8.38 8.50 1.59
CA ALA A 123 8.57 9.37 2.74
C ALA A 123 7.24 9.83 3.35
N LEU A 124 6.26 10.20 2.50
CA LEU A 124 4.92 10.56 2.96
C LEU A 124 4.20 9.36 3.58
N PHE A 125 4.35 8.17 3.01
CA PHE A 125 3.79 6.93 3.53
C PHE A 125 4.31 6.63 4.95
N ASP A 126 5.61 6.80 5.18
CA ASP A 126 6.22 6.61 6.50
C ASP A 126 5.69 7.63 7.51
N VAL A 127 5.55 8.90 7.11
CA VAL A 127 4.98 9.94 7.97
C VAL A 127 3.53 9.63 8.34
N GLU A 128 2.70 9.24 7.38
CA GLU A 128 1.30 8.93 7.62
C GLU A 128 1.12 7.63 8.42
N THR A 129 2.00 6.64 8.23
CA THR A 129 2.03 5.43 9.04
C THR A 129 2.43 5.74 10.48
N LYS A 130 3.46 6.57 10.68
CA LYS A 130 3.85 7.03 12.02
C LYS A 130 2.70 7.73 12.73
N ARG A 131 1.99 8.63 12.02
CA ARG A 131 0.80 9.31 12.55
C ARG A 131 -0.31 8.32 12.92
N GLN A 132 -0.53 7.29 12.11
CA GLN A 132 -1.53 6.27 12.39
C GLN A 132 -1.18 5.45 13.63
N LEU A 133 0.08 5.02 13.77
CA LEU A 133 0.55 4.31 14.96
C LEU A 133 0.37 5.12 16.24
N PHE A 134 0.65 6.43 16.19
CA PHE A 134 0.41 7.31 17.34
C PHE A 134 -1.07 7.43 17.71
N ARG A 135 -1.96 7.50 16.71
CA ARG A 135 -3.41 7.55 16.96
C ARG A 135 -3.87 6.24 17.60
N TRP A 136 -3.47 5.12 17.02
CA TRP A 136 -3.82 3.79 17.52
C TRP A 136 -3.31 3.53 18.94
N ALA A 137 -2.13 4.04 19.30
CA ALA A 137 -1.58 3.90 20.65
C ALA A 137 -2.19 4.87 21.68
N ALA A 138 -2.98 5.86 21.25
CA ALA A 138 -3.61 6.86 22.10
C ALA A 138 -5.09 6.55 22.42
N ASP A 139 -5.67 5.56 21.73
CA ASP A 139 -6.99 4.99 21.99
C ASP A 139 -6.89 3.81 22.98
#